data_AF-A0A2V8H9U3-F1
#
_entry.id   AF-A0A2V8H9U3-F1
#
_cell.length_a   1.000
_cell.length_b   1.000
_cell.length_c   1.000
_cell.angle_alpha   90.00
_cell.angle_beta   90.00
_cell.angle_gamma   90.00
#
_symmetry.space_group_name_H-M   'P 1'
#
loop_
_entity.id
_entity.type
_entity.pdbx_description
1 polymer ?
#
loop_
_entity_poly.entity_id
_entity_poly.type
_entity_poly.pdbx_seq_one_letter_code
_entity_poly.pdbx_strand_id
1 'polypeptide(L)'
;MVLAEFPSAEHEFDYMYFSTRHWAKLVNGASGFAPPWYQDLDKALIFPWPASIEMVRGLGATHVTVNCAFLSDVRCENALKALDANAALALAATSKWRGAEQRLYRVK
;
A
#
# COMPACT_ATOMS: atom_id res chain seq x y z
N MET A 1 -5.83 -5.76 12.27
CA MET A 1 -5.69 -5.30 10.88
C MET A 1 -4.37 -5.77 10.31
N VAL A 2 -4.37 -6.32 9.10
CA VAL A 2 -3.17 -6.64 8.31
C VAL A 2 -3.18 -5.75 7.07
N LEU A 3 -2.14 -4.95 6.91
CA LEU A 3 -2.07 -3.81 6.00
C LEU A 3 -0.94 -3.98 4.99
N ALA A 4 -1.23 -3.71 3.72
CA ALA A 4 -0.22 -3.47 2.70
C ALA A 4 -0.19 -1.98 2.35
N GLU A 5 0.98 -1.34 2.43
CA GLU A 5 1.14 0.11 2.18
C GLU A 5 1.86 0.40 0.86
N PHE A 6 1.39 1.43 0.15
CA PHE A 6 1.91 1.79 -1.16
C PHE A 6 2.13 3.30 -1.32
N PRO A 7 3.24 3.72 -1.97
CA PRO A 7 4.35 2.91 -2.50
C PRO A 7 5.38 2.49 -1.43
N SER A 8 5.81 1.23 -1.39
CA SER A 8 6.64 0.65 -0.29
C SER A 8 8.15 0.73 -0.46
N ALA A 9 8.70 0.50 -1.65
CA ALA A 9 10.14 0.26 -1.84
C ALA A 9 11.08 1.32 -1.23
N GLU A 10 10.68 2.60 -1.25
CA GLU A 10 11.50 3.71 -0.72
C GLU A 10 10.98 4.25 0.62
N HIS A 11 9.88 3.70 1.15
CA HIS A 11 9.13 4.26 2.28
C HIS A 11 8.82 3.23 3.38
N GLU A 12 9.50 2.08 3.39
CA GLU A 12 9.28 1.02 4.38
C GLU A 12 9.39 1.53 5.83
N PHE A 13 10.30 2.46 6.11
CA PHE A 13 10.46 3.04 7.45
C PHE A 13 9.35 4.04 7.82
N ASP A 14 8.86 4.84 6.87
CA ASP A 14 7.67 5.68 7.09
C ASP A 14 6.45 4.81 7.45
N TYR A 15 6.32 3.66 6.79
CA TYR A 15 5.25 2.70 7.05
C TYR A 15 5.44 1.93 8.35
N MET A 16 6.67 1.58 8.74
CA MET A 16 6.92 1.05 10.08
C MET A 16 6.48 2.04 11.16
N TYR A 17 6.76 3.34 10.97
CA TYR A 17 6.27 4.37 11.88
C TYR A 17 4.73 4.40 11.93
N PHE A 18 4.03 4.42 10.80
CA PHE A 18 2.56 4.39 10.79
C PHE A 18 1.99 3.10 11.41
N SER A 19 2.61 1.96 11.14
CA SER A 19 2.27 0.67 11.75
C SER A 19 2.32 0.71 13.27
N THR A 20 3.38 1.28 13.86
CA THR A 20 3.47 1.44 15.32
C THR A 20 2.43 2.43 15.85
N ARG A 21 2.17 3.52 15.13
CA ARG A 21 1.20 4.55 15.50
C ARG A 21 -0.24 4.04 15.48
N HIS A 22 -0.56 3.14 14.55
CA HIS A 22 -1.90 2.60 14.32
C HIS A 22 -2.08 1.15 14.80
N TRP A 23 -1.03 0.54 15.36
CA TRP A 23 -1.01 -0.86 15.80
C TRP A 23 -1.48 -1.83 14.70
N ALA A 24 -0.97 -1.65 13.48
CA ALA A 24 -1.31 -2.45 12.31
C ALA A 24 -0.17 -3.40 11.94
N LYS A 25 -0.48 -4.67 11.63
CA LYS A 25 0.51 -5.61 11.09
C LYS A 25 0.79 -5.27 9.63
N LEU A 26 2.05 -5.19 9.22
CA LEU A 26 2.44 -4.91 7.83
C LEU A 26 2.74 -6.18 7.05
N VAL A 27 2.32 -6.21 5.78
CA VAL A 27 2.72 -7.24 4.81
C VAL A 27 4.08 -6.90 4.19
N ASN A 28 4.33 -5.61 3.93
CA ASN A 28 5.49 -5.09 3.19
C ASN A 28 6.25 -4.01 3.99
N GLY A 29 6.53 -4.29 5.26
CA GLY A 29 7.37 -3.45 6.11
C GLY A 29 8.82 -3.95 6.14
N ALA A 30 9.76 -3.09 6.54
CA ALA A 30 11.17 -3.47 6.57
C ALA A 30 11.42 -4.61 7.57
N SER A 31 11.94 -5.73 7.06
CA SER A 31 12.25 -6.95 7.81
C SER A 31 13.71 -7.04 8.27
N GLY A 32 14.58 -6.12 7.82
CA GLY A 32 16.03 -6.17 8.01
C GLY A 32 16.75 -7.23 7.17
N PHE A 33 16.02 -8.01 6.36
CA PHE A 33 16.56 -9.04 5.47
C PHE A 33 15.73 -9.06 4.17
N ALA A 34 16.37 -8.68 3.06
CA ALA A 34 15.77 -8.74 1.73
C ALA A 34 16.24 -10.01 0.99
N PRO A 35 15.46 -11.11 1.02
CA PRO A 35 15.80 -12.29 0.23
C PRO A 35 15.75 -11.98 -1.27
N PRO A 36 16.43 -12.75 -2.13
CA PRO A 36 16.50 -12.46 -3.57
C PRO A 36 15.14 -12.27 -4.26
N TRP A 37 14.10 -13.00 -3.82
CA TRP A 37 12.73 -12.90 -4.33
C TRP A 37 12.01 -11.59 -3.95
N TYR A 38 12.52 -10.82 -2.99
CA TYR A 38 11.93 -9.55 -2.55
C TYR A 38 12.07 -8.46 -3.61
N GLN A 39 13.13 -8.49 -4.42
CA GLN A 39 13.29 -7.55 -5.54
C GLN A 39 12.23 -7.77 -6.63
N ASP A 40 11.80 -9.01 -6.83
CA ASP A 40 10.72 -9.33 -7.76
C ASP A 40 9.35 -8.97 -7.16
N LEU A 41 9.22 -9.05 -5.83
CA LEU A 41 8.06 -8.52 -5.09
C LEU A 41 7.94 -7.00 -5.30
N ASP A 42 9.01 -6.24 -5.07
CA ASP A 42 9.03 -4.77 -5.26
C ASP A 42 8.69 -4.36 -6.70
N LYS A 43 9.19 -5.11 -7.69
CA LYS A 43 8.87 -4.90 -9.11
C LYS A 43 7.44 -5.33 -9.45
N ALA A 44 6.93 -6.41 -8.87
CA ALA A 44 5.55 -6.87 -9.04
C ALA A 44 4.53 -5.97 -8.31
N LEU A 45 5.00 -5.19 -7.33
CA LEU A 45 4.24 -4.19 -6.59
C LEU A 45 4.32 -2.78 -7.21
N ILE A 46 4.73 -2.65 -8.49
CA ILE A 46 4.57 -1.39 -9.22
C ILE A 46 3.07 -1.05 -9.27
N PHE A 47 2.71 -0.08 -8.44
CA PHE A 47 1.32 0.27 -8.16
C PHE A 47 0.76 1.22 -9.24
N PRO A 48 -0.53 1.15 -9.63
CA PRO A 48 -1.61 0.29 -9.12
C PRO A 48 -2.00 -0.85 -10.09
N TRP A 49 -1.19 -1.89 -10.29
CA TRP A 49 -1.66 -3.00 -11.14
C TRP A 49 -2.59 -3.95 -10.36
N PRO A 50 -3.67 -4.49 -10.99
CA PRO A 50 -4.56 -5.46 -10.35
C PRO A 50 -3.83 -6.66 -9.72
N ALA A 51 -2.72 -7.09 -10.33
CA ALA A 51 -1.88 -8.17 -9.82
C ALA A 51 -1.30 -7.88 -8.42
N SER A 52 -0.99 -6.62 -8.11
CA SER A 52 -0.44 -6.23 -6.81
C SER A 52 -1.48 -6.41 -5.69
N ILE A 53 -2.76 -6.10 -5.96
CA ILE A 53 -3.87 -6.27 -4.99
C ILE A 53 -4.14 -7.74 -4.70
N GLU A 54 -4.21 -8.56 -5.75
CA GLU A 54 -4.39 -10.01 -5.63
C GLU A 54 -3.23 -10.67 -4.88
N MET A 55 -1.99 -10.24 -5.16
CA MET A 55 -0.81 -10.75 -4.47
C MET A 55 -0.85 -10.42 -2.97
N VAL A 56 -1.08 -9.16 -2.59
CA VAL A 56 -1.12 -8.82 -1.15
C VAL A 56 -2.32 -9.46 -0.44
N ARG A 57 -3.45 -9.67 -1.14
CA ARG A 57 -4.56 -10.46 -0.61
C ARG A 57 -4.13 -11.91 -0.33
N GLY A 58 -3.40 -12.54 -1.24
CA GLY A 58 -2.83 -13.88 -1.05
C GLY A 58 -1.85 -13.97 0.12
N LEU A 59 -1.16 -12.87 0.45
CA LEU A 59 -0.30 -12.74 1.62
C LEU A 59 -1.07 -12.42 2.92
N GLY A 60 -2.40 -12.36 2.88
CA GLY A 60 -3.25 -12.13 4.05
C GLY A 60 -3.55 -10.65 4.33
N ALA A 61 -3.27 -9.73 3.41
CA ALA A 61 -3.69 -8.34 3.55
C ALA A 61 -5.22 -8.26 3.63
N THR A 62 -5.69 -7.59 4.69
CA THR A 62 -7.12 -7.27 4.87
C THR A 62 -7.42 -5.84 4.44
N HIS A 63 -6.38 -5.01 4.39
CA HIS A 63 -6.46 -3.60 4.05
C HIS A 63 -5.28 -3.21 3.16
N VAL A 64 -5.51 -2.24 2.31
CA VAL A 64 -4.51 -1.64 1.42
C VAL A 64 -4.57 -0.14 1.59
N THR A 65 -3.43 0.53 1.65
CA THR A 65 -3.37 2.00 1.71
C THR A 65 -2.48 2.55 0.61
N VAL A 66 -2.84 3.73 0.12
CA VAL A 66 -2.01 4.53 -0.77
C VAL A 66 -1.77 5.90 -0.14
N ASN A 67 -0.52 6.34 -0.11
CA ASN A 67 -0.14 7.67 0.37
C ASN A 67 0.45 8.50 -0.77
N CYS A 68 -0.30 9.50 -1.23
CA CYS A 68 0.11 10.34 -2.35
C CYS A 68 1.25 11.30 -2.02
N ALA A 69 1.65 11.46 -0.75
CA ALA A 69 2.85 12.22 -0.39
C ALA A 69 4.14 11.62 -0.98
N PHE A 70 4.07 10.37 -1.44
CA PHE A 70 5.18 9.58 -1.97
C PHE A 70 5.05 9.29 -3.47
N LEU A 71 4.08 9.91 -4.14
CA LEU A 71 3.84 9.75 -5.58
C LEU A 71 3.87 11.13 -6.24
N SER A 72 4.23 11.16 -7.53
CA SER A 72 3.90 12.34 -8.35
C SER A 72 2.39 12.44 -8.54
N ASP A 73 1.88 13.64 -8.81
CA ASP A 73 0.44 13.91 -8.97
C ASP A 73 -0.22 12.93 -9.96
N VAL A 74 0.39 12.75 -11.15
CA VAL A 74 -0.11 11.82 -12.17
C VAL A 74 -0.14 10.37 -11.68
N ARG A 75 0.85 9.93 -10.90
CA ARG A 75 0.88 8.56 -10.35
C ARG A 75 -0.15 8.38 -9.25
N CYS A 76 -0.34 9.39 -8.40
CA CYS A 76 -1.38 9.41 -7.37
C CYS A 76 -2.78 9.34 -8.01
N GLU A 77 -3.09 10.19 -8.98
CA GLU A 77 -4.41 10.20 -9.63
C GLU A 77 -4.75 8.85 -10.26
N ASN A 78 -3.79 8.26 -11.00
CA ASN A 78 -3.97 6.94 -11.60
C ASN A 78 -4.14 5.84 -10.54
N ALA A 79 -3.37 5.91 -9.44
CA ALA A 79 -3.48 5.02 -8.29
C ALA A 79 -4.89 5.06 -7.66
N LEU A 80 -5.35 6.25 -7.29
CA LEU A 80 -6.67 6.43 -6.68
C LEU A 80 -7.78 5.96 -7.62
N LYS A 81 -7.73 6.33 -8.90
CA LYS A 81 -8.71 5.90 -9.91
C LYS A 81 -8.77 4.38 -10.06
N ALA A 82 -7.62 3.70 -10.09
CA ALA A 82 -7.56 2.25 -10.22
C ALA A 82 -8.11 1.53 -8.97
N LEU A 83 -7.80 2.04 -7.77
CA LEU A 83 -8.31 1.47 -6.52
C LEU A 83 -9.81 1.68 -6.34
N ASP A 84 -10.31 2.87 -6.67
CA ASP A 84 -11.73 3.20 -6.60
C ASP A 84 -12.56 2.34 -7.57
N ALA A 85 -12.01 2.02 -8.73
CA ALA A 85 -12.65 1.18 -9.73
C ALA A 85 -12.54 -0.34 -9.41
N ASN A 86 -11.75 -0.74 -8.42
CA ASN A 86 -11.52 -2.14 -8.11
C ASN A 86 -12.67 -2.72 -7.24
N ALA A 87 -13.46 -3.63 -7.82
CA ALA A 87 -14.60 -4.24 -7.15
C ALA A 87 -14.24 -5.03 -5.87
N ALA A 88 -13.01 -5.56 -5.78
CA ALA A 88 -12.50 -6.28 -4.61
C ALA A 88 -12.13 -5.34 -3.44
N LEU A 89 -12.18 -4.02 -3.65
CA LEU A 89 -11.87 -3.04 -2.63
C LEU A 89 -13.13 -2.26 -2.22
N ALA A 90 -13.15 -1.83 -0.97
CA ALA A 90 -14.09 -0.84 -0.46
C ALA A 90 -13.30 0.28 0.21
N LEU A 91 -13.52 1.52 -0.17
CA LEU A 91 -12.93 2.66 0.52
C LEU A 91 -13.40 2.66 1.98
N ALA A 92 -12.44 2.60 2.91
CA ALA A 92 -12.69 2.51 4.34
C ALA A 92 -12.43 3.86 5.03
N ALA A 93 -11.40 4.60 4.60
CA ALA A 93 -11.08 5.92 5.13
C ALA A 93 -10.24 6.74 4.15
N THR A 94 -10.27 8.07 4.34
CA THR A 94 -9.39 9.04 3.67
C THR A 94 -8.75 9.93 4.73
N SER A 95 -7.50 10.33 4.52
CA SER A 95 -6.77 11.27 5.37
C SER A 95 -5.81 12.11 4.53
N LYS A 96 -5.00 12.95 5.19
CA LYS A 96 -3.90 13.66 4.55
C LYS A 96 -2.60 13.45 5.31
N TRP A 97 -1.51 13.30 4.58
CA TRP A 97 -0.15 13.28 5.10
C TRP A 97 0.70 14.28 4.32
N ARG A 98 1.40 15.18 5.03
CA ARG A 98 2.19 16.27 4.42
C ARG A 98 1.38 17.09 3.37
N GLY A 99 0.08 17.25 3.60
CA GLY A 99 -0.83 17.95 2.69
C GLY A 99 -1.38 17.12 1.52
N ALA A 100 -0.77 15.97 1.21
CA ALA A 100 -1.20 15.07 0.15
C ALA A 100 -2.25 14.06 0.66
N GLU A 101 -3.09 13.56 -0.24
CA GLU A 101 -4.15 12.60 0.09
C GLU A 101 -3.60 11.22 0.44
N GLN A 102 -4.24 10.57 1.40
CA GLN A 102 -4.01 9.18 1.75
C GLN A 102 -5.36 8.46 1.83
N ARG A 103 -5.42 7.23 1.31
CA ARG A 103 -6.65 6.43 1.34
C ARG A 103 -6.38 5.02 1.84
N LEU A 104 -7.29 4.54 2.67
CA LEU A 104 -7.35 3.18 3.18
C LEU A 104 -8.53 2.46 2.55
N TYR A 105 -8.27 1.28 1.99
CA TYR A 105 -9.25 0.40 1.41
C TYR A 105 -9.30 -0.91 2.21
N ARG A 106 -10.49 -1.45 2.41
CA ARG A 106 -10.70 -2.82 2.91
C ARG A 106 -10.81 -3.77 1.73
N VAL A 107 -10.14 -4.91 1.81
CA VAL A 107 -10.28 -6.00 0.84
C VAL A 107 -11.56 -6.78 1.14
N LYS A 108 -12.37 -7.05 0.12
CA LYS A 108 -13.62 -7.83 0.22
C LYS A 108 -13.38 -9.33 0.04
#